data_AF-X0XAU9-F1
#
_entry.id   AF-X0XAU9-F1
#
_cell.length_a   1.000
_cell.length_b   1.000
_cell.length_c   1.000
_cell.angle_alpha   90.00
_cell.angle_beta   90.00
_cell.angle_gamma   90.00
#
_symmetry.space_group_name_H-M   'P 1'
#
loop_
_entity.id
_entity.type
_entity.pdbx_description
1 polymer ?
#
loop_
_entity_poly.entity_id
_entity_poly.type
_entity_poly.pdbx_seq_one_letter_code
_entity_poly.pdbx_strand_id
1 'polypeptide(L)'
;MKRWQDIPGWFNFERVYDLAPVFLRNNKLKFLEIGSFLGKSTMYMYEILKSKNIDMDFNIIDTFTGPVTGKWKNQKLWDGF
;
A
#
# COMPACT_ATOMS: atom_id res chain seq x y z
N MET A 1 4.25 11.92 -15.58
CA MET A 1 3.30 10.96 -14.95
C MET A 1 3.61 10.94 -13.46
N LYS A 2 2.62 11.04 -12.58
CA LYS A 2 2.84 10.97 -11.13
C LYS A 2 3.26 9.56 -10.73
N ARG A 3 4.20 9.42 -9.81
CA ARG A 3 4.67 8.15 -9.23
C ARG A 3 4.14 7.99 -7.81
N TRP A 4 4.24 6.79 -7.24
CA TRP A 4 3.80 6.55 -5.85
C TRP A 4 4.46 7.49 -4.83
N GLN A 5 5.71 7.92 -5.05
CA GLN A 5 6.41 8.83 -4.13
C GLN A 5 5.68 10.18 -3.97
N ASP A 6 4.97 10.61 -5.02
CA ASP A 6 4.25 11.89 -5.09
C ASP A 6 2.91 11.85 -4.34
N ILE A 7 2.46 10.67 -3.90
CA ILE A 7 1.23 10.48 -3.14
C ILE A 7 1.51 10.80 -1.65
N PRO A 8 0.76 11.71 -1.01
CA PRO A 8 0.92 11.98 0.41
C PRO A 8 0.58 10.74 1.25
N GLY A 9 1.33 10.53 2.31
CA GLY A 9 1.16 9.40 3.21
C GLY A 9 2.50 8.78 3.61
N TRP A 10 2.45 7.99 4.67
CA TRP A 10 3.58 7.21 5.15
C TRP A 10 3.56 5.81 4.55
N PHE A 11 4.72 5.35 4.10
CA PHE A 11 4.91 4.02 3.56
C PHE A 11 6.38 3.63 3.73
N ASN A 12 6.64 2.53 4.45
CA ASN A 12 7.98 1.96 4.66
C ASN A 12 7.94 0.41 4.67
N PHE A 13 6.96 -0.16 3.97
CA PHE A 13 6.73 -1.62 3.89
C PHE A 13 7.07 -2.18 2.52
N GLU A 14 7.91 -1.50 1.74
CA GLU A 14 8.33 -1.88 0.38
C GLU A 14 8.71 -3.35 0.31
N ARG A 15 9.51 -3.82 1.27
CA ARG A 15 9.96 -5.23 1.34
C ARG A 15 8.82 -6.24 1.38
N VAL A 16 7.73 -5.95 2.10
CA VAL A 16 6.57 -6.88 2.18
C VAL A 16 5.86 -6.91 0.83
N TYR A 17 5.70 -5.75 0.21
CA TYR A 17 5.09 -5.61 -1.11
C TYR A 17 5.94 -6.26 -2.21
N ASP A 18 7.26 -6.15 -2.14
CA ASP A 18 8.20 -6.79 -3.07
C ASP A 18 8.16 -8.32 -2.99
N LEU A 19 7.91 -8.86 -1.79
CA LEU A 19 7.82 -10.30 -1.56
C LEU A 19 6.47 -10.89 -1.98
N ALA A 20 5.39 -10.11 -1.98
CA ALA A 20 4.06 -10.61 -2.32
C ALA A 20 4.00 -11.28 -3.71
N PRO A 21 4.60 -10.71 -4.77
CA PRO A 21 4.74 -11.39 -6.05
C PRO A 21 5.56 -12.68 -6.02
N VAL A 22 6.53 -12.81 -5.13
CA VAL A 22 7.37 -14.03 -5.04
C VAL A 22 6.57 -15.23 -4.54
N PHE A 23 5.55 -14.98 -3.73
CA PHE A 23 4.66 -16.03 -3.23
C PHE A 23 3.57 -16.45 -4.23
N LEU A 24 3.50 -15.84 -5.42
CA LEU A 24 2.60 -16.27 -6.49
C LEU A 24 2.91 -17.70 -6.94
N ARG A 25 2.13 -18.65 -6.44
CA ARG A 25 1.97 -19.95 -7.08
C ARG A 25 0.80 -19.86 -8.06
N ASN A 26 1.07 -20.14 -9.33
CA ASN A 26 0.07 -20.36 -10.38
C ASN A 26 -0.90 -19.18 -10.67
N ASN A 27 -0.45 -17.92 -10.55
CA ASN A 27 -1.20 -16.73 -10.99
C ASN A 27 -2.62 -16.57 -10.40
N LYS A 28 -2.87 -17.04 -9.16
CA LYS A 28 -4.20 -17.02 -8.52
C LYS A 28 -4.22 -16.41 -7.12
N LEU A 29 -3.23 -15.58 -6.78
CA LEU A 29 -3.19 -14.99 -5.45
C LEU A 29 -4.10 -13.76 -5.36
N LYS A 30 -4.82 -13.69 -4.25
CA LYS A 30 -5.55 -12.51 -3.82
C LYS A 30 -4.69 -11.78 -2.81
N PHE A 31 -4.48 -10.49 -2.99
CA PHE A 31 -3.78 -9.66 -2.03
C PHE A 31 -4.77 -8.66 -1.44
N LEU A 32 -4.75 -8.51 -0.11
CA LEU A 32 -5.61 -7.58 0.61
C LEU A 32 -4.75 -6.56 1.35
N GLU A 33 -4.89 -5.29 0.98
CA GLU A 33 -4.38 -4.16 1.75
C GLU A 33 -5.46 -3.65 2.72
N ILE A 34 -5.07 -3.43 3.98
CA ILE A 34 -5.94 -2.86 5.02
C ILE A 34 -5.34 -1.52 5.44
N GLY A 35 -6.06 -0.43 5.15
CA GLY A 35 -5.59 0.94 5.33
C GLY A 35 -4.69 1.39 4.18
N SER A 36 -5.25 2.14 3.24
CA SER A 36 -4.55 2.68 2.06
C SER A 36 -4.38 4.19 2.10
N PHE A 37 -5.15 4.89 2.93
CA PHE A 37 -5.19 6.35 2.97
C PHE A 37 -5.44 6.95 1.58
N LEU A 38 -4.44 7.59 0.97
CA LEU A 38 -4.51 8.15 -0.39
C LEU A 38 -3.90 7.22 -1.47
N GLY A 39 -3.52 5.99 -1.10
CA GLY A 39 -3.09 4.95 -2.02
C GLY A 39 -1.60 4.96 -2.37
N LYS A 40 -0.73 5.45 -1.48
CA LYS A 40 0.73 5.47 -1.72
C LYS A 40 1.31 4.07 -1.90
N SER A 41 1.09 3.21 -0.90
CA SER A 41 1.41 1.78 -0.91
C SER A 41 0.69 1.02 -2.02
N THR A 42 -0.58 1.34 -2.25
CA THR A 42 -1.37 0.78 -3.34
C THR A 42 -0.71 1.01 -4.70
N MET A 43 -0.31 2.26 -4.98
CA MET A 43 0.35 2.61 -6.23
C MET A 43 1.71 1.94 -6.36
N TYR A 44 2.46 1.80 -5.25
CA TYR A 44 3.71 1.04 -5.22
C TYR A 44 3.49 -0.42 -5.67
N MET A 45 2.47 -1.10 -5.12
CA MET A 45 2.12 -2.46 -5.52
C MET A 45 1.75 -2.54 -7.01
N TYR A 46 0.92 -1.60 -7.48
CA TYR A 46 0.51 -1.54 -8.87
C TYR A 46 1.71 -1.41 -9.82
N GLU A 47 2.68 -0.54 -9.49
CA GLU A 47 3.90 -0.38 -10.30
C GLU A 47 4.71 -1.68 -10.36
N ILE A 48 4.83 -2.41 -9.24
CA ILE A 48 5.49 -3.73 -9.20
C ILE A 48 4.77 -4.73 -10.09
N LEU A 49 3.46 -4.91 -9.89
CA LEU A 49 2.65 -5.86 -10.64
C LEU A 49 2.71 -5.59 -12.14
N LYS A 50 2.59 -4.31 -12.52
CA LYS A 50 2.73 -3.86 -13.91
C LYS A 50 4.11 -4.16 -14.47
N SER A 51 5.18 -3.86 -13.72
CA SER A 51 6.56 -4.08 -14.19
C SER A 51 6.89 -5.57 -14.41
N LYS A 52 6.23 -6.47 -13.66
CA LYS A 52 6.42 -7.91 -13.74
C LYS A 52 5.39 -8.62 -14.64
N ASN A 53 4.47 -7.86 -15.24
CA ASN A 53 3.33 -8.38 -16.02
C ASN A 53 2.52 -9.44 -15.24
N ILE A 54 2.26 -9.15 -13.97
CA ILE A 54 1.52 -10.03 -13.07
C ILE A 54 0.08 -9.57 -13.02
N ASP A 55 -0.84 -10.49 -13.27
CA ASP A 55 -2.26 -10.32 -13.01
C ASP A 55 -2.59 -10.82 -11.59
N MET A 56 -3.00 -9.91 -10.72
CA MET A 56 -3.29 -10.17 -9.31
C MET A 56 -4.60 -9.49 -8.92
N ASP A 57 -5.44 -10.24 -8.19
CA ASP A 57 -6.65 -9.71 -7.56
C ASP A 57 -6.25 -8.92 -6.30
N PHE A 58 -5.99 -7.63 -6.50
CA PHE A 58 -5.54 -6.71 -5.45
C PHE A 58 -6.73 -5.90 -4.90
N ASN A 59 -7.15 -6.25 -3.68
CA ASN A 59 -8.25 -5.62 -2.99
C ASN A 59 -7.74 -4.67 -1.92
N ILE A 60 -8.43 -3.55 -1.75
CA ILE A 60 -8.11 -2.52 -0.77
C ILE A 60 -9.32 -2.35 0.13
N ILE A 61 -9.11 -2.38 1.43
CA ILE A 61 -10.12 -2.04 2.41
C ILE A 61 -9.60 -0.86 3.22
N ASP A 62 -10.34 0.24 3.17
CA ASP A 62 -10.14 1.38 4.04
C ASP A 62 -11.51 1.89 4.49
N THR A 63 -11.52 2.53 5.65
CA THR A 63 -12.64 3.33 6.13
C THR A 63 -12.86 4.59 5.30
N PHE A 64 -11.82 5.08 4.63
CA PHE A 64 -11.75 6.36 3.90
C PHE A 64 -12.23 7.59 4.71
N THR A 65 -12.34 7.44 6.03
CA THR A 65 -12.80 8.45 6.97
C THR A 65 -11.78 8.72 8.07
N GLY A 66 -10.60 8.11 7.95
CA GLY A 66 -9.52 8.18 8.94
C GLY A 66 -9.71 7.19 10.08
N PRO A 67 -8.78 7.19 11.05
CA PRO A 67 -8.80 6.22 12.14
C PRO A 67 -10.02 6.41 13.06
N VAL A 68 -10.59 5.30 13.54
CA VAL A 68 -11.79 5.24 14.41
C VAL A 68 -11.71 6.15 15.65
N THR A 69 -10.51 6.46 16.13
CA THR A 69 -10.33 7.31 17.32
C THR A 69 -10.45 8.81 17.05
N GLY A 70 -10.75 9.23 15.80
CA GLY A 70 -11.02 10.62 15.42
C GLY A 70 -9.85 11.59 15.61
N LYS A 71 -8.67 11.07 15.97
CA LYS A 71 -7.43 11.81 16.09
C LYS A 71 -6.37 10.99 15.40
N TRP A 72 -5.60 11.61 14.50
CA TRP A 72 -4.21 11.23 14.31
C TRP A 72 -3.49 11.57 15.63
N LYS A 73 -3.72 10.77 16.69
CA LYS A 73 -3.12 11.01 18.01
C LYS A 73 -1.62 10.81 17.83
N ASN A 74 -0.87 11.90 17.95
CA ASN A 74 0.60 12.01 17.93
C ASN A 74 1.20 12.42 16.59
N GLN A 75 0.96 13.66 16.17
CA GLN A 75 1.84 14.38 15.26
C GLN A 75 3.31 14.38 15.77
N LYS A 76 3.51 14.32 17.10
CA LYS A 76 4.84 14.21 17.74
C LYS A 76 5.55 12.85 17.65
N LEU A 77 4.91 11.77 17.16
CA LEU A 77 5.62 10.51 16.87
C LEU A 77 6.17 10.46 15.43
N TRP A 78 5.81 11.45 14.59
CA TRP A 78 6.22 11.54 13.20
C TRP A 78 7.29 12.63 12.96
N ASP A 79 7.49 13.54 13.91
CA ASP A 79 8.54 14.57 13.89
C ASP A 79 9.90 14.06 14.40
N GLY A 80 10.05 12.74 14.61
CA GLY A 80 11.21 12.12 15.27
C GLY A 80 11.89 10.99 14.48
N PHE A 81 11.64 10.89 13.18
CA PHE A 81 12.43 10.09 12.23
C PHE A 81 13.20 11.02 11.29
#